data_AF-A0A1M3GYC3-F1
#
_entry.id   AF-A0A1M3GYC3-F1
#
_cell.length_a   1.000
_cell.length_b   1.000
_cell.length_c   1.000
_cell.angle_alpha   90.00
_cell.angle_beta   90.00
_cell.angle_gamma   90.00
#
_symmetry.space_group_name_H-M   'P 1'
#
loop_
_entity.id
_entity.type
_entity.pdbx_description
1 polymer ?
#
loop_
_entity_poly.entity_id
_entity_poly.type
_entity_poly.pdbx_seq_one_letter_code
_entity_poly.pdbx_strand_id
1 'polypeptide(L)'
;MSLDELKIGHFYSNGAYGRTWGVRQLAEIAADSETGEAVVRFRGIAGTCRRKKGHCSPAEFARWAKYQVALVENDWKRVGGDAPSAAESPAV
;
A
#
# COMPACT_ATOMS: atom_id res chain seq x y z
N MET A 1 6.30 -6.34 3.91
CA MET A 1 5.09 -6.74 3.17
C MET A 1 5.39 -7.99 2.42
N SER A 2 4.71 -9.06 2.78
CA SER A 2 4.74 -10.34 2.05
C SER A 2 3.64 -10.34 0.99
N LEU A 3 3.76 -11.22 -0.01
CA LEU A 3 2.75 -11.36 -1.08
C LEU A 3 1.36 -11.69 -0.51
N ASP A 4 1.31 -12.48 0.56
CA ASP A 4 0.08 -12.89 1.26
C ASP A 4 -0.64 -11.72 1.97
N GLU A 5 0.08 -10.65 2.30
CA GLU A 5 -0.51 -9.45 2.93
C GLU A 5 -1.14 -8.50 1.90
N LEU A 6 -0.94 -8.75 0.60
CA LEU A 6 -1.49 -7.93 -0.48
C LEU A 6 -2.97 -8.25 -0.71
N LYS A 7 -3.83 -7.32 -0.31
CA LYS A 7 -5.28 -7.45 -0.40
C LYS A 7 -5.85 -6.48 -1.43
N ILE A 8 -6.71 -6.99 -2.30
CA ILE A 8 -7.43 -6.17 -3.28
C ILE A 8 -8.34 -5.18 -2.56
N GLY A 9 -8.34 -3.93 -3.02
CA GLY A 9 -9.07 -2.82 -2.41
C GLY A 9 -8.30 -2.07 -1.32
N HIS A 10 -7.20 -2.64 -0.80
CA HIS A 10 -6.40 -2.00 0.26
C HIS A 10 -5.37 -1.01 -0.29
N PHE A 11 -4.88 -0.14 0.59
CA PHE A 11 -3.90 0.90 0.25
C PHE A 11 -2.55 0.63 0.87
N TYR A 12 -1.49 0.92 0.14
CA TYR A 12 -0.11 0.67 0.53
C TYR A 12 0.74 1.91 0.29
N SER A 13 1.68 2.17 1.18
CA SER A 13 2.62 3.27 1.06
C SER A 13 4.05 2.75 0.97
N ASN A 14 4.89 3.48 0.23
CA ASN A 14 6.31 3.18 0.10
C ASN A 14 7.16 3.58 1.30
N GLY A 15 6.58 4.22 2.32
CA GLY A 15 7.34 4.67 3.49
C GLY A 15 8.37 5.75 3.21
N ALA A 16 8.34 6.36 2.03
CA ALA A 16 9.17 7.50 1.72
C ALA A 16 8.59 8.78 2.35
N TYR A 17 9.34 9.88 2.30
CA TYR A 17 8.92 11.17 2.87
C TYR A 17 8.95 12.27 1.80
N GLY A 18 8.11 13.30 1.98
CA GLY A 18 8.07 14.46 1.09
C GLY A 18 7.64 14.13 -0.34
N ARG A 19 8.46 14.52 -1.33
CA ARG A 19 8.13 14.44 -2.77
C ARG A 19 8.15 13.03 -3.35
N THR A 20 8.78 12.08 -2.66
CA THR A 20 8.85 10.66 -3.08
C THR A 20 7.82 9.80 -2.36
N TRP A 21 7.14 10.33 -1.35
CA TRP A 21 6.04 9.65 -0.69
C TRP A 21 4.88 9.44 -1.67
N GLY A 22 4.29 8.25 -1.62
CA GLY A 22 3.11 7.92 -2.40
C GLY A 22 2.31 6.80 -1.78
N VAL A 23 1.01 6.81 -2.08
CA VAL A 23 0.07 5.74 -1.72
C VAL A 23 -0.48 5.13 -2.99
N ARG A 24 -0.45 3.80 -3.07
CA ARG A 24 -1.04 3.01 -4.15
C ARG A 24 -2.10 2.09 -3.57
N GLN A 25 -3.29 2.13 -4.15
CA GLN A 25 -4.35 1.15 -3.93
C GLN A 25 -4.09 -0.05 -4.82
N LEU A 26 -4.19 -1.23 -4.24
CA LEU A 26 -4.19 -2.48 -4.99
C LEU A 26 -5.58 -2.67 -5.61
N ALA A 27 -5.68 -2.57 -6.93
CA ALA A 27 -6.95 -2.58 -7.64
C ALA A 27 -7.38 -4.00 -8.03
N GLU A 28 -6.44 -4.85 -8.43
CA GLU A 28 -6.71 -6.22 -8.87
C GLU A 28 -5.41 -7.05 -8.89
N ILE A 29 -5.53 -8.36 -8.71
CA ILE A 29 -4.46 -9.33 -8.96
C ILE A 29 -4.99 -10.30 -10.02
N ALA A 30 -4.36 -10.33 -11.18
CA ALA A 30 -4.70 -11.21 -12.29
C ALA A 30 -3.49 -12.08 -12.63
N ALA A 31 -3.70 -13.31 -13.10
CA ALA A 31 -2.62 -14.07 -13.72
C ALA A 31 -2.44 -13.58 -15.16
N ASP A 32 -1.22 -13.28 -15.55
CA ASP A 32 -0.85 -12.96 -16.91
C ASP A 32 -1.02 -14.20 -17.79
N SER A 33 -1.72 -14.06 -18.91
CA SER A 33 -2.04 -15.19 -19.77
C SER A 33 -0.87 -15.61 -20.67
N GLU A 34 0.14 -14.77 -20.86
CA GLU A 34 1.32 -15.08 -21.69
C GLU A 34 2.43 -15.75 -20.87
N THR A 35 2.63 -15.31 -19.63
CA THR A 35 3.72 -15.79 -18.76
C THR A 35 3.25 -16.72 -17.64
N GLY A 36 1.96 -16.71 -17.31
CA GLY A 36 1.41 -17.40 -16.14
C GLY A 36 1.77 -16.74 -14.81
N GLU A 37 2.46 -15.60 -14.82
CA GLU A 37 2.84 -14.89 -13.60
C GLU A 37 1.68 -14.07 -13.04
N ALA A 38 1.61 -13.95 -11.72
CA ALA A 38 0.66 -13.03 -11.10
C ALA A 38 1.07 -11.57 -11.41
N VAL A 39 0.10 -10.76 -11.80
CA VAL A 39 0.24 -9.34 -12.10
C VAL A 39 -0.73 -8.55 -11.24
N VAL A 40 -0.20 -7.57 -10.52
CA VAL A 40 -0.96 -6.67 -9.68
C VAL A 40 -1.20 -5.37 -10.41
N ARG A 41 -2.46 -4.99 -10.56
CA ARG A 41 -2.86 -3.67 -11.03
C ARG A 41 -3.04 -2.76 -9.83
N PHE A 42 -2.41 -1.59 -9.87
CA PHE A 42 -2.49 -0.60 -8.80
C PHE A 42 -2.87 0.79 -9.32
N ARG A 43 -3.49 1.57 -8.44
CA ARG A 43 -3.87 2.97 -8.68
C ARG A 43 -3.25 3.86 -7.63
N GLY A 44 -2.50 4.87 -8.05
CA GLY A 44 -1.90 5.83 -7.15
C GLY A 44 -2.93 6.84 -6.65
N ILE A 45 -3.16 6.84 -5.34
CA ILE A 45 -4.19 7.63 -4.67
C ILE A 45 -3.62 8.95 -4.16
N ALA A 46 -2.42 8.93 -3.58
CA ALA A 46 -1.81 10.09 -2.94
C ALA A 46 -0.31 10.22 -3.22
N GLY A 47 0.22 11.41 -2.94
CA GLY A 47 1.63 11.76 -3.12
C GLY A 47 2.07 11.77 -4.58
N THR A 48 3.30 11.35 -4.83
CA THR A 48 3.94 11.34 -6.16
C THR A 48 3.28 10.39 -7.17
N CYS A 49 2.51 9.43 -6.66
CA CYS A 49 1.76 8.48 -7.47
C CYS A 49 0.33 8.94 -7.78
N ARG A 50 -0.12 10.07 -7.24
CA ARG A 50 -1.51 10.54 -7.40
C ARG A 50 -1.91 10.62 -8.88
N ARG A 51 -3.08 10.04 -9.21
CA ARG A 51 -3.63 9.91 -10.58
C ARG A 51 -2.81 9.06 -11.55
N LYS A 52 -1.79 8.34 -11.09
CA LYS A 52 -1.08 7.34 -11.91
C LYS A 52 -1.72 5.97 -11.73
N LYS A 53 -1.71 5.16 -12.77
CA LYS A 53 -2.12 3.76 -12.75
C LYS A 53 -1.03 2.93 -13.42
N GLY A 54 -0.84 1.73 -12.93
CA GLY A 54 0.19 0.82 -13.45
C GLY A 54 -0.11 -0.61 -13.07
N HIS A 55 0.67 -1.52 -13.62
CA HIS A 55 0.69 -2.90 -13.24
C HIS A 55 2.14 -3.33 -13.03
N CYS A 56 2.36 -4.24 -12.10
CA CYS A 56 3.67 -4.85 -11.85
C CYS A 56 3.44 -6.20 -11.17
N SER A 57 4.48 -7.03 -11.11
CA SER A 57 4.40 -8.30 -10.40
C SER A 57 4.13 -8.06 -8.90
N PRO A 58 3.41 -8.95 -8.19
CA PRO A 58 3.13 -8.78 -6.77
C PRO A 58 4.40 -8.73 -5.94
N ALA A 59 5.50 -9.38 -6.38
CA ALA A 59 6.80 -9.29 -5.74
C ALA A 59 7.39 -7.87 -5.80
N GLU A 60 7.30 -7.20 -6.94
CA GLU A 60 7.71 -5.80 -7.07
C GLU A 60 6.82 -4.88 -6.24
N PHE A 61 5.50 -5.12 -6.28
CA PHE A 61 4.56 -4.33 -5.50
C PHE A 61 4.83 -4.46 -3.99
N ALA A 62 5.05 -5.68 -3.50
CA ALA A 62 5.39 -5.96 -2.10
C ALA A 62 6.74 -5.34 -1.71
N ARG A 63 7.74 -5.34 -2.60
CA ARG A 63 9.03 -4.67 -2.36
C ARG A 63 8.89 -3.16 -2.25
N TRP A 64 8.02 -2.56 -3.09
CA TRP A 64 7.72 -1.13 -3.04
C TRP A 64 6.86 -0.76 -1.82
N ALA A 65 5.86 -1.58 -1.48
CA ALA A 65 4.95 -1.38 -0.36
C ALA A 65 5.66 -1.69 0.97
N LYS A 66 6.04 -0.65 1.72
CA LYS A 66 6.66 -0.83 3.03
C LYS A 66 5.63 -1.23 4.09
N TYR A 67 4.47 -0.56 4.07
CA TYR A 67 3.39 -0.81 5.02
C TYR A 67 2.03 -0.51 4.37
N GLN A 68 1.01 -1.18 4.87
CA GLN A 68 -0.37 -0.93 4.48
C GLN A 68 -0.88 0.30 5.23
N VAL A 69 -1.70 1.10 4.55
CA VAL A 69 -2.34 2.31 5.07
C VAL A 69 -3.84 2.27 4.80
N ALA A 70 -4.61 3.02 5.59
CA ALA A 70 -6.03 3.25 5.40
C ALA A 70 -6.30 4.75 5.49
N LEU A 71 -7.22 5.23 4.66
CA LEU A 71 -7.68 6.61 4.74
C LEU A 71 -8.72 6.70 5.86
N VAL A 72 -8.37 7.35 6.96
CA VAL A 72 -9.23 7.57 8.13
C VAL A 72 -9.42 9.07 8.27
N GLU A 73 -10.65 9.55 8.07
CA GLU A 73 -10.98 10.98 8.25
C GLU A 73 -10.05 11.95 7.49
N ASN A 74 -9.67 11.60 6.26
CA ASN A 74 -8.70 12.33 5.41
C ASN A 74 -7.20 12.10 5.72
N ASP A 75 -6.88 11.36 6.78
CA ASP A 75 -5.51 11.05 7.16
C ASP A 75 -5.10 9.62 6.77
N TRP A 76 -3.86 9.44 6.32
CA TRP A 76 -3.34 8.12 5.92
C TRP A 76 -2.68 7.42 7.10
N LYS A 77 -3.43 6.56 7.79
CA LYS A 77 -2.93 5.81 8.95
C LYS A 77 -2.43 4.43 8.57
N ARG A 78 -1.33 3.98 9.17
CA ARG A 78 -0.80 2.63 8.96
C ARG A 78 -1.77 1.61 9.56
N VAL A 79 -2.03 0.53 8.82
CA VAL A 79 -2.87 -0.59 9.25
C VAL A 79 -2.08 -1.87 8.96
N GLY A 80 -1.95 -2.80 9.91
CA GLY A 80 -1.23 -4.06 9.67
C GLY A 80 0.24 -4.12 10.13
N GLY A 81 0.70 -3.13 10.89
CA GLY A 81 1.68 -3.43 11.94
C GLY A 81 0.87 -3.59 13.21
N ASP A 82 1.26 -4.52 14.09
CA ASP A 82 0.91 -4.49 15.51
C ASP A 82 0.68 -3.04 15.93
N ALA A 83 -0.52 -2.76 16.45
CA ALA A 83 -0.78 -1.46 17.02
C ALA A 83 0.45 -1.11 17.88
N PRO A 84 1.01 0.11 17.86
CA PRO A 84 1.37 0.61 19.16
C PRO A 84 0.03 0.54 19.91
N SER A 85 -0.13 -0.50 20.75
CA SER A 85 -0.85 -0.38 22.01
C SER A 85 -0.65 1.07 22.38
N ALA A 86 -1.72 1.85 22.32
CA ALA A 86 -1.67 3.26 22.59
C ALA A 86 -1.02 3.35 23.96
N ALA A 87 0.29 3.59 23.96
CA ALA A 87 1.06 3.83 25.13
C ALA A 87 0.45 5.13 25.61
N GLU A 88 -0.42 4.96 26.60
CA GLU A 88 -0.44 5.77 27.80
C GLU A 88 0.43 7.00 27.66
N SER A 89 -0.21 8.16 27.58
CA SER A 89 0.39 9.34 28.19
C SER A 89 -0.71 10.15 28.84
N PRO A 90 -0.40 10.70 30.02
CA PRO A 90 -1.25 10.60 31.19
C PRO A 90 -2.17 11.81 31.33
N ALA A 91 -3.16 11.65 32.18
CA ALA A 91 -3.96 12.75 32.72
C ALA A 91 -3.04 13.87 33.26
N VAL A 92 -3.37 15.11 32.92
CA VAL A 92 -3.03 16.31 33.69
C VAL A 92 -4.29 17.08 33.98
#